data_AF-A0A7W0KD96-F1
#
_entry.id   AF-A0A7W0KD96-F1
#
_cell.length_a   1.000
_cell.length_b   1.000
_cell.length_c   1.000
_cell.angle_alpha   90.00
_cell.angle_beta   90.00
_cell.angle_gamma   90.00
#
_symmetry.space_group_name_H-M   'P 1'
#
loop_
_entity.id
_entity.type
_entity.pdbx_description
1 polymer ?
#
loop_
_entity_poly.entity_id
_entity_poly.type
_entity_poly.pdbx_seq_one_letter_code
_entity_poly.pdbx_strand_id
1 'polypeptide(L)'
;MIGRAAAGRTGNWKPQPTSVRKTVEEGWDRFRDRVADVLEPVFSFVSRLVRVARWVLERVAVVYPVRWYRWNTASDERTCPECGSMRGRTWHEHQAIPAPPLHVNCRCVVSHYRTE
;
A
#
# COMPACT_ATOMS: atom_id res chain seq x y z
N MET A 1 12.16 66.32 -5.06
CA MET A 1 13.11 65.79 -6.06
C MET A 1 14.47 65.84 -5.40
N ILE A 2 15.24 64.77 -5.19
CA ILE A 2 15.64 63.68 -6.08
C ILE A 2 15.85 62.43 -5.20
N GLY A 3 15.34 61.28 -5.63
CA GLY A 3 15.65 59.97 -5.04
C GLY A 3 16.81 59.27 -5.74
N ARG A 4 17.50 58.38 -5.02
CA ARG A 4 18.20 57.12 -5.45
C ARG A 4 19.08 56.67 -4.28
N ALA A 5 18.78 55.56 -3.60
CA ALA A 5 18.98 54.15 -3.98
C ALA A 5 20.45 53.69 -3.94
N ALA A 6 20.79 52.92 -2.91
CA ALA A 6 21.76 51.81 -2.92
C ALA A 6 21.70 51.17 -1.53
N ALA A 7 21.79 49.87 -1.28
CA ALA A 7 21.72 48.65 -2.08
C ALA A 7 21.83 47.56 -0.99
N GLY A 8 20.95 46.57 -1.03
CA GLY A 8 20.91 45.52 -0.03
C GLY A 8 22.25 44.79 0.10
N ARG A 9 22.57 44.42 1.33
CA ARG A 9 23.49 43.32 1.59
C ARG A 9 22.90 42.50 2.74
N THR A 10 21.84 41.76 2.44
CA THR A 10 21.51 40.54 3.16
C THR A 10 22.66 39.56 2.94
N GLY A 11 23.75 39.79 3.68
CA GLY A 11 24.91 38.93 3.64
C GLY A 11 24.46 37.53 4.05
N ASN A 12 24.50 36.61 3.11
CA ASN A 12 24.34 35.18 3.34
C ASN A 12 25.53 34.72 4.19
N TRP A 13 25.43 34.89 5.51
CA TRP A 13 26.40 34.38 6.46
C TRP A 13 26.30 32.86 6.45
N LYS A 14 27.19 32.22 5.69
CA LYS A 14 27.49 30.80 5.87
C LYS A 14 28.66 30.72 6.86
N PRO A 15 28.52 30.02 8.00
CA PRO A 15 29.67 29.77 8.85
C PRO A 15 30.76 29.10 8.02
N GLN A 16 31.95 29.69 7.98
CA GLN A 16 33.11 29.06 7.34
C GLN A 16 33.37 27.75 8.09
N PRO A 17 33.31 26.59 7.42
CA PRO A 17 33.54 25.32 8.09
C PRO A 17 34.95 25.34 8.66
N THR A 18 35.06 25.14 9.98
CA THR A 18 36.34 24.99 10.65
C THR A 18 37.10 23.83 10.00
N SER A 19 38.44 23.88 10.00
CA SER A 19 39.26 22.80 9.44
C SER A 19 38.86 21.43 10.02
N VAL A 20 38.49 21.40 11.30
CA VAL A 20 37.94 20.22 11.99
C VAL A 20 36.67 19.70 11.30
N ARG A 21 35.75 20.59 10.90
CA ARG A 21 34.49 20.22 10.24
C ARG A 21 34.72 19.65 8.84
N LYS A 22 35.66 20.21 8.08
CA LYS A 22 36.05 19.68 6.76
C LYS A 22 36.68 18.29 6.87
N THR A 23 37.57 18.08 7.84
CA THR A 23 38.21 16.76 8.05
C THR A 23 37.20 15.69 8.48
N VAL A 24 36.19 16.08 9.26
CA VAL A 24 35.08 15.18 9.63
C VAL A 24 34.19 14.86 8.43
N GLU A 25 33.87 15.86 7.58
CA GLU A 25 33.10 15.66 6.35
C GLU A 25 33.85 14.75 5.35
N GLU A 26 35.13 15.00 5.11
CA GLU A 26 35.98 14.18 4.23
C GLU A 26 36.15 12.74 4.76
N GLY A 27 36.24 12.56 6.09
CA GLY A 27 36.29 11.26 6.73
C GLY A 27 34.98 10.49 6.62
N TRP A 28 33.85 11.20 6.72
CA TRP A 28 32.52 10.64 6.58
C TRP A 28 32.23 10.21 5.15
N ASP A 29 32.59 11.01 4.15
CA ASP A 29 32.42 10.68 2.73
C ASP A 29 33.24 9.44 2.36
N ARG A 30 34.50 9.37 2.80
CA ARG A 30 35.36 8.19 2.56
C ARG A 30 34.82 6.92 3.20
N PHE A 31 34.26 7.02 4.41
CA PHE A 31 33.64 5.88 5.08
C PHE A 31 32.36 5.45 4.34
N ARG A 32 31.52 6.41 3.97
CA ARG A 32 30.29 6.17 3.21
C ARG A 32 30.58 5.49 1.88
N ASP A 33 31.55 5.97 1.12
CA ASP A 33 31.92 5.41 -0.18
C ASP A 33 32.41 3.97 -0.03
N ARG A 34 33.23 3.70 1.00
CA ARG A 34 33.71 2.34 1.27
C ARG A 34 32.59 1.39 1.70
N VAL A 35 31.65 1.88 2.51
CA VAL A 35 30.47 1.11 2.91
C VAL A 35 29.54 0.87 1.71
N ALA A 36 29.37 1.88 0.85
CA ALA A 36 28.61 1.77 -0.38
C ALA A 36 29.22 0.72 -1.30
N ASP A 37 30.53 0.77 -1.58
CA ASP A 37 31.21 -0.21 -2.44
C ASP A 37 31.10 -1.66 -1.93
N VAL A 38 31.16 -1.84 -0.61
CA VAL A 38 31.05 -3.18 0.01
C VAL A 38 29.61 -3.69 -0.01
N LEU A 39 28.62 -2.80 0.14
CA LEU A 39 27.21 -3.17 0.15
C LEU A 39 26.55 -3.16 -1.23
N GLU A 40 27.15 -2.51 -2.23
CA GLU A 40 26.66 -2.44 -3.62
C GLU A 40 26.33 -3.83 -4.20
N PRO A 41 27.16 -4.87 -4.04
CA PRO A 41 26.84 -6.21 -4.52
C PRO A 41 25.59 -6.79 -3.87
N VAL A 42 25.44 -6.57 -2.56
CA VAL A 42 24.31 -7.05 -1.74
C VAL A 42 23.04 -6.32 -2.15
N PHE A 43 23.08 -4.99 -2.26
CA PHE A 43 21.95 -4.20 -2.70
C PHE A 43 21.54 -4.55 -4.14
N SER A 44 22.50 -4.80 -5.04
CA SER A 44 22.18 -5.24 -6.40
C SER A 44 21.43 -6.57 -6.39
N PHE A 45 21.86 -7.52 -5.55
CA PHE A 45 21.22 -8.83 -5.44
C PHE A 45 19.82 -8.72 -4.84
N VAL A 46 19.65 -7.96 -3.76
CA VAL A 46 18.35 -7.70 -3.13
C VAL A 46 17.42 -6.99 -4.13
N SER A 47 17.90 -6.01 -4.87
CA SER A 47 17.08 -5.30 -5.88
C SER A 47 16.58 -6.26 -6.97
N ARG A 48 17.41 -7.23 -7.38
CA ARG A 48 17.02 -8.26 -8.34
C ARG A 48 15.96 -9.20 -7.77
N LEU A 49 16.12 -9.64 -6.53
CA LEU A 49 15.12 -10.44 -5.82
C LEU A 49 13.79 -9.70 -5.67
N VAL A 50 13.83 -8.44 -5.26
CA VAL A 50 12.62 -7.61 -5.11
C VAL A 50 11.91 -7.42 -6.46
N ARG A 51 12.64 -7.20 -7.56
CA ARG A 51 12.03 -7.13 -8.90
C ARG A 51 11.33 -8.43 -9.28
N VAL A 52 11.96 -9.58 -9.05
CA VAL A 52 11.36 -10.90 -9.35
C VAL A 52 10.15 -11.12 -8.46
N ALA A 53 10.26 -10.88 -7.15
CA ALA A 53 9.15 -11.02 -6.22
C ALA A 53 7.96 -10.13 -6.60
N ARG A 54 8.22 -8.86 -6.96
CA ARG A 54 7.18 -7.94 -7.44
C ARG A 54 6.53 -8.46 -8.73
N TRP A 55 7.32 -8.92 -9.69
CA TRP A 55 6.81 -9.51 -10.94
C TRP A 55 5.94 -10.74 -10.67
N VAL A 56 6.37 -11.64 -9.77
CA VAL A 56 5.58 -12.82 -9.38
C VAL A 56 4.29 -12.40 -8.70
N LEU A 57 4.33 -11.47 -7.73
CA LEU A 57 3.14 -11.03 -7.01
C LEU A 57 2.13 -10.32 -7.93
N GLU A 58 2.59 -9.44 -8.82
CA GLU A 58 1.76 -8.83 -9.87
C GLU A 58 1.13 -9.90 -10.77
N ARG A 59 1.87 -10.96 -11.10
CA ARG A 59 1.36 -12.04 -11.95
C ARG A 59 0.41 -12.98 -11.23
N VAL A 60 0.65 -13.31 -9.96
CA VAL A 60 -0.20 -14.18 -9.14
C VAL A 60 -1.54 -13.52 -8.85
N ALA A 61 -1.56 -12.20 -8.61
CA ALA A 61 -2.81 -11.45 -8.44
C ALA A 61 -3.74 -11.55 -9.68
N VAL A 62 -3.18 -11.77 -10.87
CA VAL A 62 -3.96 -11.98 -12.11
C VAL A 62 -4.51 -13.41 -12.21
N VAL A 63 -3.84 -14.39 -11.60
CA VAL A 63 -4.17 -15.82 -11.77
C VAL A 63 -5.28 -16.28 -10.83
N TYR A 64 -5.46 -15.62 -9.68
CA TYR A 64 -6.47 -15.98 -8.70
C TYR A 64 -7.56 -14.91 -8.61
N PRO A 65 -8.52 -14.92 -9.55
CA PRO A 65 -9.61 -13.96 -9.53
C PRO A 65 -10.47 -14.18 -8.29
N VAL A 66 -10.68 -13.12 -7.50
CA VAL A 66 -11.42 -13.21 -6.24
C VAL A 66 -12.90 -13.17 -6.55
N ARG A 67 -13.60 -14.27 -6.27
CA ARG A 67 -15.06 -14.33 -6.43
C ARG A 67 -15.75 -13.72 -5.23
N TRP A 68 -16.77 -12.91 -5.51
CA TRP A 68 -17.65 -12.30 -4.53
C TRP A 68 -19.04 -12.89 -4.62
N TYR A 69 -19.61 -13.15 -3.46
CA TYR A 69 -20.95 -13.69 -3.27
C TYR A 69 -21.81 -12.69 -2.52
N ARG A 70 -23.12 -12.67 -2.83
CA ARG A 70 -24.09 -11.77 -2.20
C ARG A 70 -25.26 -12.56 -1.63
N TRP A 71 -25.72 -12.14 -0.45
CA TRP A 71 -26.93 -12.67 0.16
C TRP A 71 -28.16 -11.97 -0.41
N ASN A 72 -29.02 -12.76 -1.06
CA ASN A 72 -30.30 -12.30 -1.59
C ASN A 72 -31.41 -12.88 -0.74
N THR A 73 -32.11 -11.98 -0.04
CA THR A 73 -33.35 -12.32 0.67
C THR A 73 -34.47 -12.57 -0.33
N ALA A 74 -35.39 -13.48 0.00
CA ALA A 74 -36.62 -13.69 -0.76
C ALA A 74 -37.43 -12.39 -0.96
N SER A 75 -37.22 -11.38 -0.08
CA SER A 75 -37.77 -10.02 -0.19
C SER A 75 -39.30 -9.98 -0.19
N ASP A 76 -39.93 -10.99 0.41
CA ASP A 76 -41.34 -11.03 0.72
C ASP A 76 -41.60 -10.83 2.21
N GLU A 77 -42.86 -10.66 2.58
CA GLU A 77 -43.32 -10.45 3.97
C GLU A 77 -42.95 -11.60 4.92
N ARG A 78 -42.54 -12.77 4.38
CA ARG A 78 -42.13 -13.94 5.15
C ARG A 78 -40.61 -14.01 5.34
N THR A 79 -39.88 -12.95 4.98
CA THR A 79 -38.44 -12.87 5.21
C THR A 79 -38.17 -12.80 6.71
N CYS A 80 -37.37 -13.75 7.21
CA CYS A 80 -37.00 -13.80 8.61
C CYS A 80 -36.18 -12.56 9.03
N PRO A 81 -36.28 -12.07 10.28
CA PRO A 81 -35.54 -10.88 10.71
C PRO A 81 -34.02 -11.07 10.64
N GLU A 82 -33.51 -12.28 10.90
CA GLU A 82 -32.09 -12.62 10.76
C GLU A 82 -31.62 -12.46 9.31
N CYS A 83 -32.40 -13.01 8.37
CA CYS A 83 -32.18 -12.95 6.92
C CYS A 83 -32.24 -11.51 6.41
N GLY A 84 -33.22 -10.75 6.89
CA GLY A 84 -33.43 -9.35 6.55
C GLY A 84 -32.23 -8.49 6.94
N SER A 85 -31.60 -8.77 8.09
CA SER A 85 -30.39 -8.07 8.55
C SER A 85 -29.16 -8.30 7.66
N MET A 86 -29.18 -9.37 6.86
CA MET A 86 -28.10 -9.74 5.93
C MET A 86 -28.38 -9.32 4.49
N ARG A 87 -29.52 -8.68 4.22
CA ARG A 87 -29.93 -8.29 2.87
C ARG A 87 -28.82 -7.48 2.18
N GLY A 88 -28.29 -8.04 1.09
CA GLY A 88 -27.30 -7.38 0.26
C GLY A 88 -25.87 -7.39 0.81
N ARG A 89 -25.60 -8.06 1.94
CA ARG A 89 -24.21 -8.29 2.40
C ARG A 89 -23.45 -9.11 1.37
N THR A 90 -22.15 -8.86 1.29
CA THR A 90 -21.23 -9.51 0.35
C THR A 90 -20.03 -10.10 1.06
N TRP A 91 -19.56 -11.23 0.57
CA TRP A 91 -18.38 -11.94 1.06
C TRP A 91 -17.49 -12.30 -0.12
N HIS A 92 -16.18 -12.30 0.11
CA HIS A 92 -15.24 -12.90 -0.83
C HIS A 92 -15.12 -14.41 -0.58
N GLU A 93 -14.70 -15.18 -1.58
CA GLU A 93 -14.69 -16.66 -1.54
C GLU A 93 -13.90 -17.28 -0.38
N HIS A 94 -12.92 -16.57 0.18
CA HIS A 94 -12.13 -17.03 1.32
C HIS A 94 -12.72 -16.65 2.71
N GLN A 95 -13.87 -16.00 2.75
CA GLN A 95 -14.59 -15.71 4.00
C GLN A 95 -15.58 -16.83 4.34
N ALA A 96 -15.97 -16.92 5.62
CA ALA A 96 -17.07 -17.77 6.04
C ALA A 96 -18.40 -17.21 5.49
N ILE A 97 -18.89 -17.79 4.40
CA ILE A 97 -20.16 -17.42 3.77
C ILE A 97 -21.29 -18.19 4.48
N PRO A 98 -22.35 -17.52 4.96
CA PRO A 98 -23.51 -18.20 5.50
C PRO A 98 -24.13 -19.12 4.44
N ALA A 99 -24.26 -20.41 4.74
CA ALA A 99 -24.86 -21.38 3.84
C ALA A 99 -26.37 -21.46 4.08
N PRO A 100 -27.24 -21.03 3.15
CA PRO A 100 -28.67 -21.28 3.25
C PRO A 100 -28.96 -22.78 3.04
N PRO A 101 -30.02 -23.34 3.67
CA PRO A 101 -30.99 -22.66 4.53
C PRO A 101 -30.49 -22.48 5.98
N LEU A 102 -30.60 -21.25 6.52
CA LEU A 102 -30.17 -20.94 7.90
C LEU A 102 -31.15 -21.42 8.98
N HIS A 103 -32.41 -21.60 8.60
CA HIS A 103 -33.49 -22.02 9.48
C HIS A 103 -34.51 -22.81 8.67
N VAL A 104 -35.46 -23.42 9.37
CA VAL A 104 -36.55 -24.17 8.73
C VAL A 104 -37.31 -23.26 7.76
N ASN A 105 -37.53 -23.76 6.54
CA ASN A 105 -38.23 -23.04 5.47
C ASN A 105 -37.55 -21.73 5.02
N CYS A 106 -36.23 -21.58 5.21
CA CYS A 106 -35.47 -20.47 4.64
C CYS A 106 -35.44 -20.58 3.10
N ARG A 107 -35.84 -19.50 2.43
CA ARG A 107 -35.86 -19.37 0.96
C ARG A 107 -34.81 -18.39 0.43
N CYS A 108 -33.91 -17.92 1.30
CA CYS A 108 -32.85 -17.00 0.90
C CYS A 108 -31.77 -17.77 0.14
N VAL A 109 -31.06 -17.07 -0.74
CA VAL A 109 -30.02 -17.66 -1.57
C VAL A 109 -28.75 -16.81 -1.53
N VAL A 110 -27.62 -17.49 -1.65
CA VAL A 110 -26.34 -16.84 -1.94
C VAL A 110 -26.09 -16.99 -3.43
N SER A 111 -25.88 -15.89 -4.13
CA SER A 111 -25.52 -15.90 -5.54
C SER A 111 -24.14 -15.30 -5.75
N HIS A 112 -23.48 -15.70 -6.84
CA HIS A 112 -22.34 -14.94 -7.36
C HIS A 112 -22.77 -13.50 -7.67
N TYR A 113 -21.89 -12.55 -7.36
CA TYR A 113 -22.13 -11.12 -7.56
C TYR A 113 -21.11 -10.51 -8.52
N ARG A 114 -19.82 -10.70 -8.26
CA ARG A 114 -18.74 -10.22 -9.13
C ARG A 114 -17.46 -11.02 -8.97
N THR A 115 -16.55 -10.83 -9.91
CA THR A 115 -15.21 -11.40 -9.89
C THR A 115 -14.22 -10.27 -10.15
N GLU A 116 -13.18 -10.16 -9.33
CA GLU A 116 -12.09 -9.17 -9.44
C GLU A 116 -10.76 -9.82 -9.78
#